data_AF-A0A0F9XFF9-F1
#
_entry.id   AF-A0A0F9XFF9-F1
#
_cell.length_a   1.000
_cell.length_b   1.000
_cell.length_c   1.000
_cell.angle_alpha   90.00
_cell.angle_beta   90.00
_cell.angle_gamma   90.00
#
_symmetry.space_group_name_H-M   'P 1'
#
loop_
_entity.id
_entity.type
_entity.pdbx_description
1 polymer ?
#
loop_
_entity_poly.entity_id
_entity_poly.type
_entity_poly.pdbx_seq_one_letter_code
_entity_poly.pdbx_strand_id
1 'polypeptide(L)'
;MRPLTLLLLVTSTNRLGAIAKGGTSVTNSELGSSCCPFAVASGGHMCWKGSSNIDGGFLIDLRSMNKINIQHEREIVELGPGATWINVYAAMEPHRISTAGGRISGVGVGGFLLGGGIAFASAEKGFGANNVINYEVVLSNGTIVNANEAENEDLFWVMKLPSTNYGIVTRFDMRTYPSPAIWGAVNVYPFTPTLASELYAQSEKWGHDDTNKDNMVSIAMMRNKGMSLALAVQINEAGIAHDPLTSSAPIMHLETTGSTYKVVREVVDSALAATTRTRWHTITTKIDTEYFMDIFEKSETIMMPYDDRENILWSIAVQHFQKSCINAAKESPIFNALGQGKDDLVNIHIRMEWANPDDDAALEQAAYELGTLAETEARKRGILNDFIYLNYADGSQPVYERSVIPGDLEKMLEVKKAYDPAEIFDRLWRGGYKLPVGRDYMSQTDADNKHDEL
;
A
#
# COMPACT_ATOMS: atom_id res chain seq x y z
N MET A 1 -1.08 6.72 -33.05
CA MET A 1 0.15 5.94 -32.73
C MET A 1 0.43 6.14 -31.25
N ARG A 2 0.46 5.09 -30.43
CA ARG A 2 0.97 5.22 -29.06
C ARG A 2 2.49 5.44 -29.15
N PRO A 3 3.09 6.32 -28.35
CA PRO A 3 4.54 6.49 -28.34
C PRO A 3 5.21 5.18 -27.93
N LEU A 4 6.34 4.86 -28.57
CA LEU A 4 7.06 3.60 -28.34
C LEU A 4 7.66 3.59 -26.92
N THR A 5 7.36 2.56 -26.13
CA THR A 5 8.00 2.31 -24.83
C THR A 5 9.04 1.22 -24.98
N LEU A 6 10.27 1.49 -24.53
CA LEU A 6 11.36 0.51 -24.55
C LEU A 6 11.41 -0.24 -23.22
N LEU A 7 11.28 -1.57 -23.27
CA LEU A 7 11.34 -2.43 -22.10
C LEU A 7 12.79 -2.84 -21.78
N LEU A 8 13.25 -2.53 -20.57
CA LEU A 8 14.55 -2.94 -20.07
C LEU A 8 14.36 -4.00 -18.98
N LEU A 9 14.57 -5.26 -19.35
CA LEU A 9 14.58 -6.37 -18.40
C LEU A 9 15.90 -6.36 -17.62
N VAL A 10 15.83 -6.10 -16.32
CA VAL A 10 16.98 -6.07 -15.43
C VAL A 10 17.06 -7.37 -14.64
N THR A 11 18.23 -7.98 -14.63
CA THR A 11 18.47 -9.29 -13.99
C THR A 11 19.51 -9.23 -12.86
N SER A 12 20.18 -8.09 -12.67
CA SER A 12 21.19 -7.91 -11.62
C SER A 12 21.41 -6.43 -11.30
N THR A 13 21.84 -6.17 -10.06
CA THR A 13 22.21 -4.83 -9.57
C THR A 13 23.31 -4.19 -10.41
N ASN A 14 24.35 -4.95 -10.78
CA ASN A 14 25.45 -4.44 -11.60
C ASN A 14 24.99 -3.97 -12.99
N ARG A 15 24.04 -4.68 -13.60
CA ARG A 15 23.46 -4.25 -14.89
C ARG A 15 22.68 -2.96 -14.74
N LEU A 16 21.92 -2.80 -13.66
CA LEU A 16 21.19 -1.56 -13.37
C LEU A 16 22.13 -0.39 -13.08
N GLY A 17 23.16 -0.60 -12.27
CA GLY A 17 24.20 0.40 -12.02
C GLY A 17 24.93 0.80 -13.30
N ALA A 18 25.20 -0.15 -14.21
CA ALA A 18 25.77 0.13 -15.52
C ALA A 18 24.80 0.90 -16.44
N ILE A 19 23.49 0.67 -16.37
CA ILE A 19 22.47 1.46 -17.09
C ILE A 19 22.44 2.89 -16.55
N ALA A 20 22.43 3.07 -15.22
CA ALA A 20 22.45 4.38 -14.58
C ALA A 20 23.73 5.16 -14.91
N LYS A 21 24.90 4.51 -14.93
CA LYS A 21 26.16 5.09 -15.42
C LYS A 21 26.16 5.32 -16.94
N GLY A 22 25.61 4.37 -17.69
CA GLY A 22 25.56 4.32 -19.15
C GLY A 22 24.69 5.40 -19.77
N GLY A 23 23.69 5.91 -19.04
CA GLY A 23 22.93 7.11 -19.39
C GLY A 23 23.81 8.37 -19.52
N THR A 24 25.07 8.33 -19.09
CA THR A 24 26.07 9.39 -19.32
C THR A 24 27.10 9.07 -20.42
N SER A 25 27.11 7.85 -20.98
CA SER A 25 28.13 7.40 -21.94
C SER A 25 27.58 6.76 -23.23
N VAL A 26 26.26 6.74 -23.44
CA VAL A 26 25.73 6.67 -24.81
C VAL A 26 26.20 7.93 -25.51
N THR A 27 27.12 7.77 -26.45
CA THR A 27 27.68 8.82 -27.29
C THR A 27 26.56 9.76 -27.74
N ASN A 28 26.73 11.05 -27.45
CA ASN A 28 25.87 12.21 -27.75
C ASN A 28 25.49 12.39 -29.24
N SER A 29 25.55 11.36 -30.10
CA SER A 29 25.31 11.45 -31.54
C SER A 29 24.07 10.72 -32.04
N GLU A 30 23.29 10.01 -31.22
CA GLU A 30 21.98 9.44 -31.63
C GLU A 30 20.81 9.75 -30.68
N LEU A 31 21.05 10.48 -29.57
CA LEU A 31 20.00 10.97 -28.67
C LEU A 31 20.24 12.47 -28.43
N GLY A 32 19.60 13.31 -29.24
CA GLY A 32 19.69 14.76 -29.10
C GLY A 32 19.18 15.23 -27.74
N SER A 33 20.07 15.79 -26.92
CA SER A 33 19.85 16.91 -25.97
C SER A 33 18.59 16.92 -25.07
N SER A 34 17.94 15.79 -24.81
CA SER A 34 16.80 15.65 -23.89
C SER A 34 16.81 14.27 -23.22
N CYS A 35 17.09 14.22 -21.91
CA CYS A 35 17.19 12.99 -21.15
C CYS A 35 15.85 12.21 -21.16
N CYS A 36 15.90 10.91 -21.46
CA CYS A 36 14.71 10.08 -21.64
C CYS A 36 14.00 9.78 -20.30
N PRO A 37 12.69 10.04 -20.17
CA PRO A 37 11.96 9.68 -18.96
C PRO A 37 11.83 8.16 -18.85
N PHE A 38 11.69 7.66 -17.63
CA PHE A 38 11.54 6.25 -17.35
C PHE A 38 10.51 6.00 -16.24
N ALA A 39 9.99 4.78 -16.18
CA ALA A 39 9.25 4.25 -15.04
C ALA A 39 9.90 2.94 -14.59
N VAL A 40 9.61 2.53 -13.36
CA VAL A 40 10.11 1.27 -12.80
C VAL A 40 8.92 0.41 -12.41
N ALA A 41 8.95 -0.86 -12.80
CA ALA A 41 7.95 -1.84 -12.43
C ALA A 41 8.56 -2.96 -11.59
N SER A 42 7.96 -3.19 -10.43
CA SER A 42 8.09 -4.42 -9.63
C SER A 42 6.89 -5.32 -9.99
N GLY A 43 5.92 -5.51 -9.09
CA GLY A 43 4.68 -6.26 -9.36
C GLY A 43 3.63 -5.49 -10.17
N GLY A 44 3.79 -4.18 -10.38
CA GLY A 44 2.86 -3.35 -11.18
C GLY A 44 1.47 -3.18 -10.58
N HIS A 45 1.35 -3.23 -9.25
CA HIS A 45 0.08 -3.32 -8.52
C HIS A 45 -0.58 -1.97 -8.16
N MET A 46 0.09 -0.84 -8.40
CA MET A 46 -0.45 0.48 -8.08
C MET A 46 -1.64 0.82 -9.00
N CYS A 47 -2.75 1.26 -8.43
CA CYS A 47 -4.09 1.26 -9.05
C CYS A 47 -4.46 2.55 -9.79
N TRP A 48 -3.50 3.23 -10.40
CA TRP A 48 -3.76 4.39 -11.25
C TRP A 48 -2.79 4.45 -12.44
N LYS A 49 -3.26 5.03 -13.54
CA LYS A 49 -2.55 5.07 -14.82
C LYS A 49 -1.25 5.88 -14.72
N GLY A 50 -0.12 5.34 -15.19
CA GLY A 50 1.18 6.02 -15.15
C GLY A 50 1.99 5.77 -13.88
N SER A 51 1.44 5.02 -12.91
CA SER A 51 2.08 4.79 -11.61
C SER A 51 3.29 3.84 -11.65
N SER A 52 3.25 2.83 -12.52
CA SER A 52 4.30 1.81 -12.71
C SER A 52 4.55 1.52 -14.19
N ASN A 53 4.18 2.46 -15.06
CA ASN A 53 4.37 2.39 -16.51
C ASN A 53 4.56 3.79 -17.09
N ILE A 54 4.96 3.86 -18.35
CA ILE A 54 5.19 5.12 -19.05
C ILE A 54 4.86 4.97 -20.54
N ASP A 55 4.28 6.03 -21.10
CA ASP A 55 4.13 6.24 -22.53
C ASP A 55 5.29 7.11 -23.02
N GLY A 56 6.07 6.64 -24.01
CA GLY A 56 7.16 7.43 -24.59
C GLY A 56 8.38 7.59 -23.68
N GLY A 57 8.95 6.45 -23.25
CA GLY A 57 10.14 6.40 -22.41
C GLY A 57 10.61 4.96 -22.19
N PHE A 58 11.39 4.74 -21.13
CA PHE A 58 11.87 3.41 -20.75
C PHE A 58 11.07 2.83 -19.59
N LEU A 59 10.68 1.56 -19.69
CA LEU A 59 10.20 0.80 -18.54
C LEU A 59 11.32 -0.09 -18.02
N ILE A 60 11.84 0.23 -16.84
CA ILE A 60 12.76 -0.63 -16.11
C ILE A 60 11.94 -1.68 -15.37
N ASP A 61 12.01 -2.91 -15.85
CA ASP A 61 11.24 -4.03 -15.32
C ASP A 61 12.12 -4.90 -14.42
N LEU A 62 11.77 -4.92 -13.14
CA LEU A 62 12.49 -5.62 -12.09
C LEU A 62 11.96 -7.03 -11.82
N ARG A 63 10.92 -7.50 -12.53
CA ARG A 63 10.31 -8.83 -12.28
C ARG A 63 11.26 -10.00 -12.39
N SER A 64 12.36 -9.85 -13.14
CA SER A 64 13.43 -10.86 -13.22
C SER A 64 14.42 -10.81 -12.05
N MET A 65 14.37 -9.78 -11.20
CA MET A 65 15.09 -9.70 -9.93
C MET A 65 14.20 -10.24 -8.80
N ASN A 66 13.86 -11.52 -8.88
CA ASN A 66 12.89 -12.20 -8.01
C ASN A 66 13.52 -13.28 -7.12
N LYS A 67 14.83 -13.18 -6.87
CA LYS A 67 15.53 -14.11 -5.98
C LYS A 67 15.01 -14.00 -4.55
N ILE A 68 14.90 -15.15 -3.88
CA ILE A 68 14.54 -15.29 -2.48
C ILE A 68 15.63 -16.13 -1.83
N ASN A 69 16.33 -15.58 -0.84
CA ASN A 69 17.42 -16.26 -0.15
C ASN A 69 17.18 -16.21 1.36
N ILE A 70 16.95 -17.36 1.98
CA ILE A 70 16.64 -17.47 3.41
C ILE A 70 17.95 -17.77 4.17
N GLN A 71 18.25 -16.95 5.17
CA GLN A 71 19.43 -17.07 6.03
C GLN A 71 18.99 -17.47 7.45
N HIS A 72 18.84 -18.77 7.70
CA HIS A 72 18.31 -19.30 8.95
C HIS A 72 19.07 -18.83 10.19
N GLU A 73 20.41 -18.87 10.16
CA GLU A 73 21.25 -18.53 11.31
C GLU A 73 21.14 -17.06 11.71
N ARG A 74 20.70 -16.20 10.78
CA ARG A 74 20.56 -14.76 10.99
C ARG A 74 19.11 -14.31 11.14
N GLU A 75 18.14 -15.22 10.99
CA GLU A 75 16.70 -14.91 10.97
C GLU A 75 16.35 -13.83 9.93
N ILE A 76 16.95 -13.91 8.75
CA ILE A 76 16.80 -12.94 7.66
C ILE A 76 16.34 -13.65 6.38
N VAL A 77 15.52 -12.96 5.60
CA VAL A 77 15.31 -13.27 4.18
C VAL A 77 15.81 -12.12 3.32
N GLU A 78 16.56 -12.41 2.27
CA GLU A 78 16.90 -11.45 1.22
C GLU A 78 15.93 -11.63 0.06
N LEU A 79 15.27 -10.54 -0.33
CA LEU A 79 14.21 -10.52 -1.33
C LEU A 79 14.57 -9.59 -2.48
N GLY A 80 14.51 -10.11 -3.69
CA GLY A 80 14.54 -9.29 -4.90
C GLY A 80 13.25 -8.49 -5.07
N PRO A 81 13.32 -7.25 -5.58
CA PRO A 81 12.16 -6.37 -5.74
C PRO A 81 11.08 -6.95 -6.67
N GLY A 82 11.44 -7.86 -7.57
CA GLY A 82 10.54 -8.49 -8.54
C GLY A 82 9.82 -9.73 -8.04
N ALA A 83 10.14 -10.22 -6.83
CA ALA A 83 9.42 -11.34 -6.25
C ALA A 83 7.97 -10.95 -5.94
N THR A 84 7.04 -11.90 -6.04
CA THR A 84 5.65 -11.76 -5.59
C THR A 84 5.49 -12.42 -4.24
N TRP A 85 4.60 -11.88 -3.40
CA TRP A 85 4.44 -12.38 -2.02
C TRP A 85 4.06 -13.85 -1.95
N ILE A 86 3.31 -14.37 -2.91
CA ILE A 86 3.02 -15.81 -2.94
C ILE A 86 4.26 -16.68 -3.13
N ASN A 87 5.22 -16.24 -3.94
CA ASN A 87 6.48 -16.96 -4.15
C ASN A 87 7.38 -16.86 -2.91
N VAL A 88 7.33 -15.72 -2.19
CA VAL A 88 8.02 -15.55 -0.91
C VAL A 88 7.48 -16.54 0.12
N TYR A 89 6.16 -16.58 0.31
CA TYR A 89 5.56 -17.52 1.26
C TYR A 89 5.77 -18.98 0.88
N ALA A 90 5.73 -19.32 -0.42
CA ALA A 90 6.03 -20.67 -0.89
C ALA A 90 7.47 -21.09 -0.55
N ALA A 91 8.44 -20.19 -0.69
CA ALA A 91 9.83 -20.45 -0.34
C ALA A 91 10.04 -20.60 1.18
N MET A 92 9.27 -19.89 2.00
CA MET A 92 9.37 -19.93 3.46
C MET A 92 8.61 -21.10 4.11
N GLU A 93 7.56 -21.61 3.46
CA GLU A 93 6.68 -22.66 4.00
C GLU A 93 7.44 -23.91 4.50
N PRO A 94 8.40 -24.51 3.75
CA PRO A 94 9.15 -25.67 4.21
C PRO A 94 9.95 -25.42 5.50
N HIS A 95 10.24 -24.15 5.78
CA HIS A 95 11.04 -23.71 6.92
C HIS A 95 10.17 -23.25 8.11
N ARG A 96 8.83 -23.22 7.96
CA ARG A 96 7.89 -22.84 9.02
C ARG A 96 8.16 -21.45 9.60
N ILE A 97 8.56 -20.52 8.73
CA ILE A 97 8.80 -19.10 9.05
C ILE A 97 7.94 -18.21 8.15
N SER A 98 7.82 -16.94 8.51
CA SER A 98 7.24 -15.89 7.68
C SER A 98 7.98 -14.56 7.90
N THR A 99 7.55 -13.51 7.21
CA THR A 99 7.96 -12.11 7.39
C THR A 99 6.75 -11.18 7.24
N ALA A 100 6.89 -9.91 7.60
CA ALA A 100 5.82 -8.91 7.50
C ALA A 100 5.57 -8.51 6.02
N GLY A 101 4.91 -9.41 5.29
CA GLY A 101 4.70 -9.33 3.86
C GLY A 101 3.29 -8.95 3.41
N GLY A 102 3.11 -8.86 2.10
CA GLY A 102 1.84 -8.53 1.46
C GLY A 102 0.81 -9.65 1.58
N ARG A 103 -0.47 -9.26 1.60
CA ARG A 103 -1.59 -10.15 1.89
C ARG A 103 -2.22 -10.79 0.65
N ILE A 104 -1.97 -10.22 -0.53
CA ILE A 104 -2.49 -10.67 -1.83
C ILE A 104 -1.33 -11.27 -2.64
N SER A 105 -1.56 -12.42 -3.28
CA SER A 105 -0.49 -13.21 -3.92
C SER A 105 0.33 -12.46 -4.98
N GLY A 106 -0.35 -11.72 -5.86
CA GLY A 106 0.24 -11.06 -7.02
C GLY A 106 1.07 -9.82 -6.69
N VAL A 107 0.94 -9.29 -5.47
CA VAL A 107 1.63 -8.06 -5.06
C VAL A 107 3.14 -8.27 -5.09
N GLY A 108 3.86 -7.36 -5.74
CA GLY A 108 5.32 -7.38 -5.81
C GLY A 108 5.96 -6.83 -4.52
N VAL A 109 7.07 -7.44 -4.09
CA VAL A 109 7.82 -7.06 -2.89
C VAL A 109 8.24 -5.58 -2.94
N GLY A 110 8.80 -5.13 -4.06
CA GLY A 110 9.34 -3.78 -4.19
C GLY A 110 8.31 -2.69 -3.93
N GLY A 111 7.24 -2.65 -4.73
CA GLY A 111 6.19 -1.63 -4.57
C GLY A 111 5.54 -1.67 -3.19
N PHE A 112 5.27 -2.87 -2.67
CA PHE A 112 4.66 -3.04 -1.34
C PHE A 112 5.49 -2.40 -0.22
N LEU A 113 6.78 -2.69 -0.17
CA LEU A 113 7.67 -2.20 0.89
C LEU A 113 7.98 -0.71 0.74
N LEU A 114 8.08 -0.19 -0.49
CA LEU A 114 8.38 1.23 -0.74
C LEU A 114 7.19 2.18 -0.47
N GLY A 115 5.98 1.63 -0.27
CA GLY A 115 4.81 2.35 0.23
C GLY A 115 4.41 2.00 1.67
N GLY A 116 5.32 1.41 2.45
CA GLY A 116 5.09 1.00 3.83
C GLY A 116 4.68 -0.47 3.96
N GLY A 117 3.56 -0.85 3.34
CA GLY A 117 3.08 -2.25 3.34
C GLY A 117 2.35 -2.66 4.63
N ILE A 118 1.08 -3.05 4.52
CA ILE A 118 0.30 -3.59 5.66
C ILE A 118 0.28 -5.12 5.53
N ALA A 119 0.78 -5.79 6.58
CA ALA A 119 0.87 -7.24 6.70
C ALA A 119 -0.23 -7.79 7.63
N PHE A 120 -0.39 -9.12 7.70
CA PHE A 120 -1.20 -9.74 8.75
C PHE A 120 -0.63 -9.42 10.14
N ALA A 121 0.69 -9.52 10.27
CA ALA A 121 1.46 -9.21 11.48
C ALA A 121 1.54 -7.73 11.89
N SER A 122 0.82 -6.81 11.22
CA SER A 122 1.08 -5.38 11.41
C SER A 122 0.74 -4.87 12.82
N ALA A 123 -0.21 -5.47 13.52
CA ALA A 123 -0.49 -5.13 14.91
C ALA A 123 0.74 -5.34 15.83
N GLU A 124 1.53 -6.39 15.59
CA GLU A 124 2.73 -6.66 16.39
C GLU A 124 4.00 -6.03 15.80
N LYS A 125 4.14 -6.06 14.47
CA LYS A 125 5.39 -5.77 13.76
C LYS A 125 5.41 -4.42 13.03
N GLY A 126 4.31 -3.66 13.05
CA GLY A 126 4.17 -2.43 12.28
C GLY A 126 4.06 -2.69 10.78
N PHE A 127 4.49 -1.73 9.96
CA PHE A 127 4.43 -1.86 8.51
C PHE A 127 5.55 -2.78 7.99
N GLY A 128 5.38 -3.37 6.81
CA GLY A 128 6.39 -4.21 6.17
C GLY A 128 7.74 -3.52 6.04
N ALA A 129 7.74 -2.22 5.74
CA ALA A 129 8.94 -1.38 5.67
C ALA A 129 9.67 -1.24 7.01
N ASN A 130 8.98 -1.36 8.16
CA ASN A 130 9.61 -1.37 9.48
C ASN A 130 10.40 -2.67 9.74
N ASN A 131 10.12 -3.71 8.95
CA ASN A 131 10.75 -5.02 9.08
C ASN A 131 11.93 -5.22 8.12
N VAL A 132 12.20 -4.23 7.25
CA VAL A 132 13.39 -4.19 6.41
C VAL A 132 14.58 -3.69 7.24
N ILE A 133 15.63 -4.48 7.29
CA ILE A 133 16.87 -4.17 8.02
C ILE A 133 17.98 -3.66 7.11
N ASN A 134 17.88 -3.90 5.80
CA ASN A 134 18.82 -3.38 4.82
C ASN A 134 18.16 -3.24 3.43
N TYR A 135 18.44 -2.13 2.75
CA TYR A 135 18.07 -1.89 1.36
C TYR A 135 19.34 -1.81 0.51
N GLU A 136 19.46 -2.64 -0.53
CA GLU A 136 20.48 -2.44 -1.58
C GLU A 136 19.91 -1.51 -2.66
N VAL A 137 20.45 -0.30 -2.76
CA VAL A 137 19.90 0.79 -3.58
C VAL A 137 20.87 1.19 -4.69
N VAL A 138 20.36 1.29 -5.92
CA VAL A 138 21.06 1.94 -7.03
C VAL A 138 20.67 3.41 -7.08
N LEU A 139 21.65 4.29 -6.85
CA LEU A 139 21.50 5.75 -6.86
C LEU A 139 21.49 6.31 -8.29
N SER A 140 21.16 7.60 -8.43
CA SER A 140 21.04 8.23 -9.75
C SER A 140 22.35 8.29 -10.54
N ASN A 141 23.49 8.27 -9.86
CA ASN A 141 24.82 8.17 -10.46
C ASN A 141 25.26 6.71 -10.74
N GLY A 142 24.40 5.72 -10.46
CA GLY A 142 24.64 4.29 -10.64
C GLY A 142 25.56 3.64 -9.60
N THR A 143 25.89 4.34 -8.51
CA THR A 143 26.51 3.75 -7.32
C THR A 143 25.51 2.83 -6.63
N ILE A 144 26.02 1.72 -6.09
CA ILE A 144 25.25 0.75 -5.32
C ILE A 144 25.62 0.97 -3.86
N VAL A 145 24.62 1.21 -3.00
CA VAL A 145 24.81 1.42 -1.57
C VAL A 145 23.90 0.50 -0.76
N ASN A 146 24.29 0.21 0.47
CA ASN A 146 23.43 -0.43 1.46
C ASN A 146 22.91 0.64 2.41
N ALA A 147 21.60 0.68 2.64
CA ALA A 147 20.97 1.55 3.63
C ALA A 147 20.45 0.69 4.79
N ASN A 148 21.09 0.80 5.95
CA ASN A 148 20.78 0.05 7.18
C ASN A 148 21.17 0.87 8.43
N GLU A 149 21.06 0.27 9.62
CA GLU A 149 21.38 0.93 10.91
C GLU A 149 22.87 1.25 11.11
N ALA A 150 23.78 0.74 10.27
CA ALA A 150 25.22 0.96 10.39
C ALA A 150 25.85 1.67 9.17
N GLU A 151 25.14 1.74 8.04
CA GLU A 151 25.61 2.32 6.78
C GLU A 151 24.46 3.11 6.12
N ASN A 152 24.72 4.37 5.76
CA ASN A 152 23.73 5.27 5.14
C ASN A 152 22.42 5.34 5.96
N GLU A 153 22.53 5.56 7.28
CA GLU A 153 21.41 5.54 8.24
C GLU A 153 20.30 6.56 7.90
N ASP A 154 20.68 7.70 7.34
CA ASP A 154 19.76 8.75 6.89
C ASP A 154 18.92 8.29 5.69
N LEU A 155 19.55 7.65 4.71
CA LEU A 155 18.87 6.95 3.62
C LEU A 155 18.00 5.82 4.18
N PHE A 156 18.51 5.03 5.13
CA PHE A 156 17.74 3.93 5.72
C PHE A 156 16.43 4.44 6.30
N TRP A 157 16.44 5.56 7.04
CA TRP A 157 15.24 6.15 7.63
C TRP A 157 14.20 6.57 6.57
N VAL A 158 14.59 7.28 5.50
CA VAL A 158 13.64 7.70 4.45
C VAL A 158 13.10 6.53 3.62
N MET A 159 13.83 5.40 3.57
CA MET A 159 13.42 4.20 2.83
C MET A 159 12.21 3.46 3.42
N LYS A 160 11.60 3.98 4.51
CA LYS A 160 10.31 3.50 5.04
C LYS A 160 9.08 4.14 4.36
N LEU A 161 9.24 5.28 3.68
CA LEU A 161 8.24 5.87 2.80
C LEU A 161 8.88 6.57 1.56
N PRO A 162 9.75 5.89 0.78
CA PRO A 162 10.57 6.54 -0.22
C PRO A 162 9.84 6.84 -1.52
N SER A 163 8.78 6.08 -1.83
CA SER A 163 8.17 6.01 -3.15
C SER A 163 9.25 5.95 -4.27
N THR A 164 9.31 6.94 -5.15
CA THR A 164 10.25 6.99 -6.29
C THR A 164 11.31 8.09 -6.14
N ASN A 165 11.69 8.46 -4.91
CA ASN A 165 12.50 9.66 -4.63
C ASN A 165 14.01 9.41 -4.40
N TYR A 166 14.42 8.21 -4.01
CA TYR A 166 15.76 7.99 -3.41
C TYR A 166 16.65 6.98 -4.14
N GLY A 167 16.11 6.25 -5.11
CA GLY A 167 16.86 5.23 -5.84
C GLY A 167 16.02 4.03 -6.23
N ILE A 168 16.62 3.15 -7.03
CA ILE A 168 15.99 1.88 -7.40
C ILE A 168 16.50 0.79 -6.46
N VAL A 169 15.60 0.25 -5.63
CA VAL A 169 15.95 -0.85 -4.72
C VAL A 169 16.06 -2.16 -5.50
N THR A 170 17.13 -2.90 -5.21
CA THR A 170 17.51 -4.15 -5.88
C THR A 170 17.57 -5.35 -4.95
N ARG A 171 17.58 -5.13 -3.62
CA ARG A 171 17.43 -6.15 -2.59
C ARG A 171 16.82 -5.56 -1.33
N PHE A 172 15.93 -6.29 -0.68
CA PHE A 172 15.40 -6.02 0.64
C PHE A 172 15.80 -7.16 1.57
N ASP A 173 16.46 -6.85 2.67
CA ASP A 173 16.76 -7.84 3.69
C ASP A 173 15.76 -7.63 4.83
N MET A 174 14.94 -8.65 5.14
CA MET A 174 13.84 -8.56 6.11
C MET A 174 14.00 -9.56 7.25
N ARG A 175 13.55 -9.18 8.45
CA ARG A 175 13.47 -10.10 9.60
C ARG A 175 12.45 -11.20 9.32
N THR A 176 12.80 -12.43 9.65
CA THR A 176 11.88 -13.58 9.65
C THR A 176 11.47 -13.94 11.07
N TYR A 177 10.30 -14.56 11.22
CA TYR A 177 9.82 -15.07 12.51
C TYR A 177 9.19 -16.46 12.33
N PRO A 178 9.14 -17.29 13.40
CA PRO A 178 8.44 -18.57 13.36
C PRO A 178 6.97 -18.39 13.00
N SER A 179 6.51 -19.12 12.00
CA SER A 179 5.10 -19.15 11.56
C SER A 179 4.75 -20.56 11.11
N PRO A 180 4.55 -21.49 12.06
CA PRO A 180 4.26 -22.88 11.75
C PRO A 180 2.89 -23.09 11.11
N ALA A 181 1.91 -22.27 11.50
CA ALA A 181 0.59 -22.19 10.92
C ALA A 181 -0.07 -20.86 11.34
N ILE A 182 -0.86 -20.30 10.44
CA ILE A 182 -1.83 -19.25 10.69
C ILE A 182 -3.22 -19.80 10.35
N TRP A 183 -4.26 -19.17 10.90
CA TRP A 183 -5.65 -19.44 10.55
C TRP A 183 -6.20 -18.24 9.80
N GLY A 184 -7.08 -18.50 8.83
CA GLY A 184 -7.79 -17.43 8.14
C GLY A 184 -9.16 -17.85 7.66
N ALA A 185 -10.10 -16.91 7.72
CA ALA A 185 -11.44 -17.06 7.23
C ALA A 185 -11.93 -15.81 6.49
N VAL A 186 -12.74 -16.02 5.44
CA VAL A 186 -13.52 -14.98 4.77
C VAL A 186 -14.98 -15.42 4.74
N ASN A 187 -15.83 -14.54 5.25
CA ASN A 187 -17.28 -14.72 5.25
C ASN A 187 -17.93 -13.62 4.41
N VAL A 188 -18.84 -13.99 3.50
CA VAL A 188 -19.65 -13.05 2.72
C VAL A 188 -21.11 -13.25 3.09
N TYR A 189 -21.82 -12.14 3.28
CA TYR A 189 -23.21 -12.09 3.71
C TYR A 189 -24.03 -11.17 2.80
N PRO A 190 -25.34 -11.40 2.67
CA PRO A 190 -26.25 -10.39 2.15
C PRO A 190 -26.23 -9.16 3.06
N PHE A 191 -26.13 -7.97 2.49
CA PHE A 191 -26.15 -6.75 3.29
C PHE A 191 -27.53 -6.51 3.91
N THR A 192 -27.54 -6.17 5.20
CA THR A 192 -28.66 -5.47 5.86
C THR A 192 -28.08 -4.43 6.82
N PRO A 193 -28.79 -3.33 7.11
CA PRO A 193 -28.32 -2.34 8.08
C PRO A 193 -28.01 -2.94 9.45
N THR A 194 -28.81 -3.91 9.91
CA THR A 194 -28.60 -4.60 11.19
C THR A 194 -27.32 -5.43 11.18
N LEU A 195 -27.09 -6.21 10.12
CA LEU A 195 -25.86 -6.99 9.99
C LEU A 195 -24.62 -6.09 9.91
N ALA A 196 -24.69 -5.03 9.11
CA ALA A 196 -23.57 -4.10 8.96
C ALA A 196 -23.22 -3.42 10.29
N SER A 197 -24.22 -2.99 11.05
CA SER A 197 -24.04 -2.46 12.40
C SER A 197 -23.42 -3.48 13.36
N GLU A 198 -23.85 -4.75 13.33
CA GLU A 198 -23.24 -5.82 14.14
C GLU A 198 -21.77 -6.05 13.79
N LEU A 199 -21.45 -6.17 12.49
CA LEU A 199 -20.08 -6.39 12.01
C LEU A 199 -19.17 -5.21 12.36
N TYR A 200 -19.62 -3.97 12.15
CA TYR A 200 -18.83 -2.79 12.51
C TYR A 200 -18.66 -2.64 14.03
N ALA A 201 -19.66 -2.98 14.84
CA ALA A 201 -19.51 -2.98 16.30
C ALA A 201 -18.47 -4.01 16.78
N GLN A 202 -18.42 -5.21 16.19
CA GLN A 202 -17.36 -6.17 16.48
C GLN A 202 -16.00 -5.69 16.01
N SER A 203 -15.96 -5.08 14.82
CA SER A 203 -14.77 -4.47 14.25
C SER A 203 -14.21 -3.36 15.14
N GLU A 204 -15.06 -2.49 15.67
CA GLU A 204 -14.68 -1.41 16.59
C GLU A 204 -14.13 -1.96 17.91
N LYS A 205 -14.80 -2.95 18.49
CA LYS A 205 -14.30 -3.65 19.68
C LYS A 205 -12.91 -4.23 19.44
N TRP A 206 -12.68 -4.83 18.27
CA TRP A 206 -11.38 -5.37 17.90
C TRP A 206 -10.33 -4.26 17.68
N GLY A 207 -10.71 -3.16 17.03
CA GLY A 207 -9.82 -2.03 16.79
C GLY A 207 -9.29 -1.37 18.05
N HIS A 208 -10.01 -1.47 19.17
CA HIS A 208 -9.56 -1.02 20.49
C HIS A 208 -8.88 -2.11 21.34
N ASP A 209 -8.85 -3.36 20.87
CA ASP A 209 -8.20 -4.46 21.59
C ASP A 209 -6.75 -4.62 21.17
N ASP A 210 -5.85 -4.07 21.99
CA ASP A 210 -4.41 -4.18 21.82
C ASP A 210 -3.79 -5.40 22.55
N THR A 211 -4.62 -6.26 23.16
CA THR A 211 -4.15 -7.41 23.94
C THR A 211 -3.85 -8.64 23.07
N ASN A 212 -4.52 -8.77 21.92
CA ASN A 212 -4.33 -9.87 20.98
C ASN A 212 -3.87 -9.38 19.60
N LYS A 213 -2.54 -9.26 19.46
CA LYS A 213 -1.87 -8.74 18.26
C LYS A 213 -1.71 -9.77 17.14
N ASP A 214 -2.06 -11.03 17.39
CA ASP A 214 -2.01 -12.09 16.38
C ASP A 214 -3.21 -11.98 15.43
N ASN A 215 -4.26 -11.26 15.82
CA ASN A 215 -5.47 -11.13 15.02
C ASN A 215 -5.32 -10.02 13.97
N MET A 216 -5.98 -10.21 12.83
CA MET A 216 -6.28 -9.16 11.87
C MET A 216 -7.74 -9.30 11.44
N VAL A 217 -8.53 -8.23 11.61
CA VAL A 217 -9.93 -8.15 11.15
C VAL A 217 -10.08 -7.03 10.13
N SER A 218 -10.78 -7.32 9.03
CA SER A 218 -11.22 -6.32 8.07
C SER A 218 -12.67 -6.58 7.69
N ILE A 219 -13.47 -5.52 7.72
CA ILE A 219 -14.86 -5.53 7.26
C ILE A 219 -14.94 -4.73 5.96
N ALA A 220 -15.69 -5.22 4.99
CA ALA A 220 -15.99 -4.52 3.76
C ALA A 220 -17.49 -4.54 3.50
N MET A 221 -18.02 -3.39 3.10
CA MET A 221 -19.35 -3.30 2.50
C MET A 221 -19.14 -3.04 1.01
N MET A 222 -19.86 -3.77 0.17
CA MET A 222 -19.67 -3.72 -1.28
C MET A 222 -20.98 -3.82 -2.02
N ARG A 223 -20.97 -3.34 -3.26
CA ARG A 223 -22.09 -3.51 -4.19
C ARG A 223 -21.59 -4.10 -5.49
N ASN A 224 -22.29 -5.11 -5.98
CA ASN A 224 -21.99 -5.80 -7.22
C ASN A 224 -23.29 -6.16 -7.94
N LYS A 225 -23.49 -5.70 -9.17
CA LYS A 225 -24.71 -5.93 -9.98
C LYS A 225 -26.01 -5.62 -9.21
N GLY A 226 -26.06 -4.47 -8.55
CA GLY A 226 -27.22 -4.03 -7.76
C GLY A 226 -27.43 -4.78 -6.44
N MET A 227 -26.57 -5.74 -6.08
CA MET A 227 -26.61 -6.45 -4.81
C MET A 227 -25.60 -5.87 -3.83
N SER A 228 -26.07 -5.43 -2.67
CA SER A 228 -25.20 -5.05 -1.55
C SER A 228 -24.82 -6.27 -0.72
N LEU A 229 -23.54 -6.38 -0.38
CA LEU A 229 -22.96 -7.49 0.36
C LEU A 229 -22.07 -6.95 1.48
N ALA A 230 -21.97 -7.72 2.56
CA ALA A 230 -20.99 -7.52 3.61
C ALA A 230 -19.95 -8.64 3.56
N LEU A 231 -18.68 -8.30 3.78
CA LEU A 231 -17.57 -9.23 3.82
C LEU A 231 -16.79 -9.03 5.12
N ALA A 232 -16.45 -10.12 5.80
CA ALA A 232 -15.60 -10.13 6.97
C ALA A 232 -14.39 -11.03 6.72
N VAL A 233 -13.19 -10.48 6.89
CA VAL A 233 -11.91 -11.21 6.87
C VAL A 233 -11.42 -11.31 8.31
N GLN A 234 -11.09 -12.52 8.76
CA GLN A 234 -10.45 -12.78 10.04
C GLN A 234 -9.18 -13.60 9.79
N ILE A 235 -8.05 -13.16 10.32
CA ILE A 235 -6.77 -13.89 10.31
C ILE A 235 -6.26 -13.98 11.74
N ASN A 236 -5.66 -15.09 12.11
CA ASN A 236 -4.92 -15.25 13.36
C ASN A 236 -3.55 -15.88 13.10
N GLU A 237 -2.48 -15.15 13.43
CA GLU A 237 -1.10 -15.57 13.15
C GLU A 237 -0.59 -16.70 14.07
N ALA A 238 -1.27 -16.95 15.18
CA ALA A 238 -1.00 -18.09 16.06
C ALA A 238 -1.70 -19.39 15.61
N GLY A 239 -2.48 -19.36 14.52
CA GLY A 239 -3.19 -20.52 14.00
C GLY A 239 -4.46 -20.89 14.76
N ILE A 240 -4.94 -19.99 15.63
CA ILE A 240 -6.14 -20.19 16.46
C ILE A 240 -7.37 -19.79 15.65
N ALA A 241 -8.27 -20.75 15.44
CA ALA A 241 -9.55 -20.50 14.79
C ALA A 241 -10.48 -19.66 15.68
N HIS A 242 -11.25 -18.77 15.06
CA HIS A 242 -12.26 -17.96 15.74
C HIS A 242 -13.63 -18.18 15.14
N ASP A 243 -14.66 -18.03 15.96
CA ASP A 243 -16.03 -18.00 15.48
C ASP A 243 -16.25 -16.79 14.54
N PRO A 244 -17.21 -16.88 13.60
CA PRO A 244 -17.64 -15.74 12.81
C PRO A 244 -18.08 -14.57 13.70
N LEU A 245 -17.87 -13.34 13.21
CA LEU A 245 -18.20 -12.11 13.94
C LEU A 245 -19.70 -11.88 14.14
N THR A 246 -20.57 -12.73 13.59
CA THR A 246 -22.03 -12.62 13.67
C THR A 246 -22.64 -14.01 13.75
N SER A 247 -23.82 -14.10 14.35
CA SER A 247 -24.65 -15.31 14.31
C SER A 247 -25.36 -15.54 12.97
N SER A 248 -25.36 -14.54 12.08
CA SER A 248 -25.95 -14.63 10.75
C SER A 248 -25.24 -15.67 9.89
N ALA A 249 -26.00 -16.45 9.10
CA ALA A 249 -25.41 -17.42 8.20
C ALA A 249 -24.78 -16.74 6.96
N PRO A 250 -23.52 -17.01 6.62
CA PRO A 250 -22.90 -16.48 5.41
C PRO A 250 -23.42 -17.19 4.15
N ILE A 251 -23.44 -16.48 3.03
CA ILE A 251 -23.68 -17.06 1.70
C ILE A 251 -22.40 -17.66 1.10
N MET A 252 -21.24 -17.24 1.58
CA MET A 252 -19.94 -17.82 1.27
C MET A 252 -19.09 -17.84 2.53
N HIS A 253 -18.50 -18.99 2.81
CA HIS A 253 -17.56 -19.18 3.92
C HIS A 253 -16.36 -19.95 3.40
N LEU A 254 -15.18 -19.32 3.50
CA LEU A 254 -13.90 -19.93 3.22
C LEU A 254 -13.07 -19.88 4.49
N GLU A 255 -12.50 -21.01 4.89
CA GLU A 255 -11.67 -21.10 6.09
C GLU A 255 -10.56 -22.13 5.85
N THR A 256 -9.36 -21.83 6.35
CA THR A 256 -8.28 -22.82 6.42
C THR A 256 -7.30 -22.48 7.54
N THR A 257 -6.64 -23.52 8.06
CA THR A 257 -5.43 -23.39 8.89
C THR A 257 -4.26 -24.02 8.13
N GLY A 258 -3.10 -23.36 8.17
CA GLY A 258 -1.87 -23.87 7.58
C GLY A 258 -0.82 -22.78 7.44
N SER A 259 0.16 -22.98 6.55
CA SER A 259 1.15 -21.95 6.27
C SER A 259 0.51 -20.64 5.77
N THR A 260 1.22 -19.52 5.89
CA THR A 260 0.80 -18.25 5.27
C THR A 260 0.54 -18.40 3.78
N TYR A 261 1.35 -19.20 3.07
CA TYR A 261 1.14 -19.55 1.67
C TYR A 261 -0.24 -20.16 1.43
N LYS A 262 -0.60 -21.18 2.22
CA LYS A 262 -1.87 -21.90 2.09
C LYS A 262 -3.07 -20.98 2.35
N VAL A 263 -3.04 -20.21 3.44
CA VAL A 263 -4.13 -19.29 3.80
C VAL A 263 -4.32 -18.21 2.74
N VAL A 264 -3.24 -17.62 2.22
CA VAL A 264 -3.33 -16.63 1.14
C VAL A 264 -4.00 -17.22 -0.11
N ARG A 265 -3.63 -18.43 -0.53
CA ARG A 265 -4.22 -19.03 -1.75
C ARG A 265 -5.66 -19.48 -1.58
N GLU A 266 -5.93 -20.25 -0.53
CA GLU A 266 -7.21 -20.93 -0.37
C GLU A 266 -8.31 -20.00 0.15
N VAL A 267 -7.95 -18.95 0.88
CA VAL A 267 -8.92 -18.06 1.52
C VAL A 267 -8.88 -16.68 0.88
N VAL A 268 -7.73 -16.00 0.94
CA VAL A 268 -7.64 -14.57 0.60
C VAL A 268 -7.82 -14.34 -0.91
N ASP A 269 -7.00 -14.99 -1.74
CA ASP A 269 -7.08 -14.85 -3.20
C ASP A 269 -8.40 -15.37 -3.76
N SER A 270 -8.91 -16.47 -3.19
CA SER A 270 -10.15 -17.10 -3.64
C SER A 270 -11.37 -16.19 -3.45
N ALA A 271 -11.33 -15.31 -2.44
CA ALA A 271 -12.40 -14.33 -2.20
C ALA A 271 -12.15 -12.94 -2.81
N LEU A 272 -10.89 -12.51 -2.94
CA LEU A 272 -10.52 -11.10 -3.18
C LEU A 272 -9.77 -10.83 -4.48
N ALA A 273 -9.57 -11.82 -5.36
CA ALA A 273 -8.85 -11.63 -6.62
C ALA A 273 -9.45 -10.50 -7.47
N ALA A 274 -8.59 -9.56 -7.87
CA ALA A 274 -8.97 -8.33 -8.57
C ALA A 274 -9.08 -8.49 -10.09
N THR A 275 -9.88 -7.62 -10.71
CA THR A 275 -10.07 -7.50 -12.16
C THR A 275 -9.15 -6.43 -12.80
N THR A 276 -9.36 -6.12 -14.08
CA THR A 276 -8.38 -5.44 -14.96
C THR A 276 -8.35 -3.92 -14.87
N ARG A 277 -9.44 -3.25 -14.48
CA ARG A 277 -9.47 -1.79 -14.25
C ARG A 277 -9.98 -1.51 -12.86
N THR A 278 -9.22 -0.72 -12.11
CA THR A 278 -9.54 -0.39 -10.73
C THR A 278 -9.03 1.00 -10.39
N ARG A 279 -9.69 1.63 -9.42
CA ARG A 279 -9.24 2.86 -8.78
C ARG A 279 -9.47 2.75 -7.28
N TRP A 280 -8.53 3.26 -6.51
CA TRP A 280 -8.60 3.24 -5.06
C TRP A 280 -8.48 4.66 -4.53
N HIS A 281 -9.11 4.89 -3.39
CA HIS A 281 -8.93 6.08 -2.59
C HIS A 281 -8.82 5.63 -1.13
N THR A 282 -7.96 6.27 -0.34
CA THR A 282 -7.75 5.85 1.05
C THR A 282 -7.84 7.01 2.00
N ILE A 283 -8.40 6.78 3.19
CA ILE A 283 -8.58 7.79 4.23
C ILE A 283 -8.29 7.14 5.57
N THR A 284 -7.66 7.88 6.48
CA THR A 284 -7.46 7.42 7.86
C THR A 284 -8.36 8.20 8.80
N THR A 285 -9.06 7.49 9.69
CA THR A 285 -9.90 8.12 10.71
C THR A 285 -9.68 7.49 12.08
N LYS A 286 -10.20 8.11 13.13
CA LYS A 286 -10.54 7.38 14.36
C LYS A 286 -11.66 6.38 14.05
N ILE A 287 -11.77 5.36 14.89
CA ILE A 287 -12.80 4.33 14.74
C ILE A 287 -14.16 4.93 15.10
N ASP A 288 -15.14 4.80 14.20
CA ASP A 288 -16.51 5.29 14.39
C ASP A 288 -17.48 4.46 13.54
N THR A 289 -18.30 3.61 14.20
CA THR A 289 -19.25 2.72 13.52
C THR A 289 -20.32 3.49 12.72
N GLU A 290 -20.84 4.59 13.27
CA GLU A 290 -21.89 5.38 12.60
C GLU A 290 -21.37 6.04 11.32
N TYR A 291 -20.09 6.43 11.31
CA TYR A 291 -19.44 7.02 10.16
C TYR A 291 -19.31 6.02 9.03
N PHE A 292 -18.88 4.79 9.31
CA PHE A 292 -18.80 3.74 8.28
C PHE A 292 -20.15 3.41 7.65
N MET A 293 -21.21 3.37 8.46
CA MET A 293 -22.58 3.15 8.00
C MET A 293 -23.05 4.30 7.11
N ASP A 294 -22.85 5.54 7.57
CA ASP A 294 -23.27 6.76 6.88
C ASP A 294 -22.56 6.95 5.53
N ILE A 295 -21.23 6.76 5.47
CA ILE A 295 -20.51 6.86 4.21
C ILE A 295 -20.92 5.75 3.23
N PHE A 296 -21.26 4.55 3.72
CA PHE A 296 -21.72 3.48 2.84
C PHE A 296 -23.09 3.81 2.22
N GLU A 297 -24.06 4.24 3.03
CA GLU A 297 -25.40 4.63 2.55
C GLU A 297 -25.33 5.80 1.54
N LYS A 298 -24.54 6.83 1.85
CA LYS A 298 -24.32 7.96 0.93
C LYS A 298 -23.60 7.52 -0.36
N SER A 299 -22.66 6.57 -0.26
CA SER A 299 -21.97 6.01 -1.42
C SER A 299 -22.89 5.15 -2.29
N GLU A 300 -23.83 4.42 -1.70
CA GLU A 300 -24.87 3.70 -2.46
C GLU A 300 -25.64 4.67 -3.35
N THR A 301 -26.03 5.84 -2.83
CA THR A 301 -26.74 6.86 -3.62
C THR A 301 -25.94 7.35 -4.82
N ILE A 302 -24.62 7.55 -4.67
CA ILE A 302 -23.72 7.96 -5.76
C ILE A 302 -23.56 6.83 -6.80
N MET A 303 -23.57 5.57 -6.34
CA MET A 303 -23.27 4.42 -7.18
C MET A 303 -24.49 3.77 -7.84
N MET A 304 -25.70 4.00 -7.33
CA MET A 304 -26.96 3.49 -7.91
C MET A 304 -27.12 3.74 -9.42
N PRO A 305 -26.75 4.91 -9.98
CA PRO A 305 -26.85 5.16 -11.43
C PRO A 305 -25.98 4.23 -12.30
N TYR A 306 -25.04 3.50 -11.70
CA TYR A 306 -24.12 2.60 -12.39
C TYR A 306 -24.51 1.12 -12.28
N ASP A 307 -25.57 0.76 -11.53
CA ASP A 307 -25.94 -0.62 -11.23
C ASP A 307 -26.24 -1.49 -12.47
N ASP A 308 -26.80 -0.87 -13.52
CA ASP A 308 -27.15 -1.56 -14.78
C ASP A 308 -25.94 -1.78 -15.69
N ARG A 309 -24.77 -1.21 -15.37
CA ARG A 309 -23.56 -1.36 -16.18
C ARG A 309 -22.86 -2.67 -15.84
N GLU A 310 -22.32 -3.30 -16.87
CA GLU A 310 -21.74 -4.63 -16.74
C GLU A 310 -20.40 -4.61 -15.97
N ASN A 311 -20.29 -5.52 -14.99
CA ASN A 311 -19.04 -5.80 -14.27
C ASN A 311 -18.45 -4.60 -13.52
N ILE A 312 -19.32 -3.77 -12.92
CA ILE A 312 -18.93 -2.77 -11.92
C ILE A 312 -19.03 -3.37 -10.52
N LEU A 313 -17.96 -3.19 -9.75
CA LEU A 313 -17.91 -3.46 -8.32
C LEU A 313 -17.37 -2.22 -7.61
N TRP A 314 -17.96 -1.87 -6.48
CA TRP A 314 -17.32 -0.95 -5.55
C TRP A 314 -17.45 -1.45 -4.12
N SER A 315 -16.51 -1.01 -3.28
CA SER A 315 -16.47 -1.40 -1.88
C SER A 315 -15.83 -0.32 -1.01
N ILE A 316 -16.28 -0.25 0.23
CA ILE A 316 -15.62 0.48 1.32
C ILE A 316 -15.20 -0.56 2.32
N ALA A 317 -13.92 -0.57 2.65
CA ALA A 317 -13.36 -1.58 3.53
C ALA A 317 -12.44 -0.95 4.58
N VAL A 318 -12.59 -1.43 5.81
CA VAL A 318 -11.93 -0.90 7.01
C VAL A 318 -10.83 -1.85 7.46
N GLN A 319 -9.66 -1.31 7.78
CA GLN A 319 -8.51 -2.06 8.29
C GLN A 319 -7.89 -1.27 9.45
N HIS A 320 -7.69 -1.89 10.61
CA HIS A 320 -7.33 -1.15 11.80
C HIS A 320 -5.82 -0.93 11.87
N PHE A 321 -5.46 0.25 12.37
CA PHE A 321 -4.16 0.61 12.87
C PHE A 321 -4.30 0.81 14.37
N GLN A 322 -4.26 -0.28 15.13
CA GLN A 322 -4.24 -0.18 16.58
C GLN A 322 -2.96 0.52 17.03
N LYS A 323 -2.97 1.03 18.28
CA LYS A 323 -1.80 1.70 18.85
C LYS A 323 -0.55 0.82 18.82
N SER A 324 -0.68 -0.49 19.01
CA SER A 324 0.44 -1.42 18.86
C SER A 324 1.11 -1.37 17.48
N CYS A 325 0.32 -1.38 16.40
CA CYS A 325 0.81 -1.20 15.02
C CYS A 325 1.54 0.13 14.86
N ILE A 326 0.92 1.23 15.32
CA ILE A 326 1.47 2.59 15.18
C ILE A 326 2.79 2.70 15.97
N ASN A 327 2.84 2.19 17.19
CA ASN A 327 4.02 2.21 18.05
C ASN A 327 5.17 1.36 17.49
N ALA A 328 4.87 0.26 16.81
CA ALA A 328 5.87 -0.54 16.10
C ALA A 328 6.49 0.22 14.91
N ALA A 329 5.84 1.29 14.42
CA ALA A 329 6.33 2.13 13.34
C ALA A 329 7.15 3.36 13.79
N LYS A 330 7.52 3.46 15.08
CA LYS A 330 8.18 4.65 15.68
C LYS A 330 9.45 5.17 14.97
N GLU A 331 10.17 4.30 14.27
CA GLU A 331 11.38 4.64 13.52
C GLU A 331 11.10 5.08 12.07
N SER A 332 9.83 5.34 11.73
CA SER A 332 9.37 5.69 10.38
C SER A 332 8.98 7.16 10.26
N PRO A 333 9.18 7.81 9.10
CA PRO A 333 8.71 9.18 8.84
C PRO A 333 7.20 9.40 9.01
N ILE A 334 6.41 8.33 9.03
CA ILE A 334 4.94 8.40 9.17
C ILE A 334 4.45 8.37 10.62
N PHE A 335 5.31 8.04 11.58
CA PHE A 335 4.90 7.82 12.97
C PHE A 335 4.20 9.04 13.58
N ASN A 336 4.70 10.23 13.26
CA ASN A 336 4.15 11.49 13.73
C ASN A 336 2.77 11.78 13.12
N ALA A 337 2.58 11.53 11.82
CA ALA A 337 1.29 11.72 11.14
C ALA A 337 0.21 10.74 11.63
N LEU A 338 0.61 9.52 12.03
CA LEU A 338 -0.25 8.55 12.71
C LEU A 338 -0.59 8.95 14.17
N GLY A 339 -0.24 10.16 14.61
CA GLY A 339 -0.58 10.66 15.94
C GLY A 339 0.17 9.98 17.09
N GLN A 340 1.31 9.32 16.80
CA GLN A 340 2.18 8.69 17.80
C GLN A 340 1.44 7.68 18.72
N GLY A 341 0.42 6.99 18.19
CA GLY A 341 -0.34 5.99 18.94
C GLY A 341 -1.21 6.58 20.06
N LYS A 342 -1.60 7.87 19.97
CA LYS A 342 -2.54 8.48 20.92
C LYS A 342 -3.95 7.91 20.77
N ASP A 343 -4.36 7.69 19.53
CA ASP A 343 -5.67 7.15 19.16
C ASP A 343 -5.50 5.78 18.46
N ASP A 344 -6.53 4.95 18.53
CA ASP A 344 -6.68 3.82 17.61
C ASP A 344 -7.25 4.36 16.29
N LEU A 345 -6.61 3.98 15.18
CA LEU A 345 -6.96 4.48 13.87
C LEU A 345 -7.47 3.34 13.00
N VAL A 346 -8.10 3.73 11.90
CA VAL A 346 -8.56 2.82 10.86
C VAL A 346 -8.21 3.40 9.51
N ASN A 347 -7.58 2.58 8.66
CA ASN A 347 -7.43 2.86 7.26
C ASN A 347 -8.65 2.35 6.50
N ILE A 348 -9.36 3.27 5.87
CA ILE A 348 -10.50 3.00 5.01
C ILE A 348 -10.00 3.07 3.59
N HIS A 349 -10.30 2.04 2.80
CA HIS A 349 -10.07 2.08 1.36
C HIS A 349 -11.39 1.94 0.63
N ILE A 350 -11.60 2.87 -0.29
CA ILE A 350 -12.70 2.88 -1.24
C ILE A 350 -12.12 2.35 -2.54
N ARG A 351 -12.64 1.23 -2.99
CA ARG A 351 -12.17 0.54 -4.20
C ARG A 351 -13.31 0.49 -5.19
N MET A 352 -12.99 0.83 -6.43
CA MET A 352 -13.87 0.65 -7.59
C MET A 352 -13.18 -0.22 -8.63
N GLU A 353 -13.99 -1.01 -9.33
CA GLU A 353 -13.58 -1.90 -10.42
C GLU A 353 -14.59 -1.84 -11.55
N TRP A 354 -14.09 -1.94 -12.78
CA TRP A 354 -14.92 -2.00 -13.97
C TRP A 354 -14.21 -2.69 -15.13
N ALA A 355 -14.97 -3.19 -16.10
CA ALA A 355 -14.41 -3.85 -17.28
C ALA A 355 -14.39 -2.95 -18.52
N ASN A 356 -15.45 -2.17 -18.73
CA ASN A 356 -15.65 -1.42 -19.98
C ASN A 356 -14.84 -0.12 -19.98
N PRO A 357 -13.89 0.09 -20.91
CA PRO A 357 -13.12 1.32 -20.98
C PRO A 357 -13.98 2.56 -21.28
N ASP A 358 -15.17 2.42 -21.88
CA ASP A 358 -16.06 3.56 -22.12
C ASP A 358 -16.60 4.16 -20.80
N ASP A 359 -16.52 3.42 -19.70
CA ASP A 359 -16.94 3.86 -18.38
C ASP A 359 -15.83 4.58 -17.59
N ASP A 360 -14.61 4.68 -18.14
CA ASP A 360 -13.43 5.25 -17.46
C ASP A 360 -13.72 6.62 -16.86
N ALA A 361 -14.13 7.60 -17.67
CA ALA A 361 -14.32 8.96 -17.20
C ALA A 361 -15.40 9.06 -16.12
N ALA A 362 -16.49 8.31 -16.25
CA ALA A 362 -17.61 8.36 -15.33
C ALA A 362 -17.25 7.70 -13.98
N LEU A 363 -16.56 6.56 -14.00
CA LEU A 363 -16.17 5.85 -12.78
C LEU A 363 -14.94 6.44 -12.11
N GLU A 364 -14.06 7.07 -12.87
CA GLU A 364 -13.00 7.91 -12.32
C GLU A 364 -13.56 9.11 -11.55
N GLN A 365 -14.59 9.77 -12.10
CA GLN A 365 -15.29 10.87 -11.44
C GLN A 365 -16.05 10.38 -10.19
N ALA A 366 -16.78 9.27 -10.28
CA ALA A 366 -17.45 8.68 -9.13
C ALA A 366 -16.46 8.31 -8.02
N ALA A 367 -15.30 7.71 -8.34
CA ALA A 367 -14.26 7.41 -7.35
C ALA A 367 -13.77 8.66 -6.61
N TYR A 368 -13.60 9.77 -7.33
CA TYR A 368 -13.23 11.06 -6.73
C TYR A 368 -14.34 11.62 -5.82
N GLU A 369 -15.60 11.52 -6.25
CA GLU A 369 -16.77 11.94 -5.45
C GLU A 369 -16.88 11.13 -4.16
N LEU A 370 -16.70 9.80 -4.22
CA LEU A 370 -16.73 8.92 -3.06
C LEU A 370 -15.60 9.25 -2.06
N GLY A 371 -14.38 9.47 -2.55
CA GLY A 371 -13.26 9.91 -1.71
C GLY A 371 -13.52 11.26 -1.02
N THR A 372 -13.98 12.25 -1.80
CA THR A 372 -14.33 13.58 -1.30
C THR A 372 -15.45 13.52 -0.25
N LEU A 373 -16.49 12.72 -0.50
CA LEU A 373 -17.58 12.48 0.43
C LEU A 373 -17.05 11.93 1.75
N ALA A 374 -16.27 10.85 1.70
CA ALA A 374 -15.78 10.19 2.90
C ALA A 374 -14.88 11.13 3.73
N GLU A 375 -13.98 11.90 3.10
CA GLU A 375 -13.16 12.88 3.83
C GLU A 375 -14.00 13.99 4.45
N THR A 376 -14.97 14.53 3.70
CA THR A 376 -15.86 15.60 4.17
C THR A 376 -16.64 15.17 5.41
N GLU A 377 -17.23 13.98 5.39
CA GLU A 377 -17.98 13.45 6.52
C GLU A 377 -17.08 13.15 7.72
N ALA A 378 -15.84 12.68 7.51
CA ALA A 378 -14.87 12.50 8.59
C ALA A 378 -14.45 13.83 9.23
N ARG A 379 -14.26 14.89 8.43
CA ARG A 379 -13.96 16.26 8.94
C ARG A 379 -15.11 16.81 9.77
N LYS A 380 -16.35 16.70 9.27
CA LYS A 380 -17.56 17.16 10.00
C LYS A 380 -17.69 16.52 11.38
N ARG A 381 -17.25 15.26 11.52
CA ARG A 381 -17.27 14.50 12.77
C ARG A 381 -16.04 14.72 13.64
N GLY A 382 -15.01 15.43 13.17
CA GLY A 382 -13.76 15.65 13.91
C GLY A 382 -12.92 14.38 14.12
N ILE A 383 -13.10 13.36 13.26
CA ILE A 383 -12.42 12.06 13.37
C ILE A 383 -11.37 11.82 12.30
N LEU A 384 -11.23 12.72 11.32
CA LEU A 384 -10.22 12.59 10.26
C LEU A 384 -8.80 12.65 10.86
N ASN A 385 -7.95 11.74 10.41
CA ASN A 385 -6.50 11.82 10.59
C ASN A 385 -5.84 12.09 9.23
N ASP A 386 -4.77 12.89 9.22
CA ASP A 386 -4.15 13.31 7.95
C ASP A 386 -3.31 12.23 7.28
N PHE A 387 -2.98 11.14 7.96
CA PHE A 387 -2.24 10.05 7.35
C PHE A 387 -2.98 9.47 6.13
N ILE A 388 -2.31 9.43 4.98
CA ILE A 388 -2.74 8.78 3.75
C ILE A 388 -1.83 7.58 3.50
N TYR A 389 -2.42 6.39 3.47
CA TYR A 389 -1.67 5.17 3.21
C TYR A 389 -1.27 5.03 1.74
N LEU A 390 0.00 5.31 1.43
CA LEU A 390 0.54 5.40 0.07
C LEU A 390 0.14 4.25 -0.87
N ASN A 391 0.19 2.99 -0.42
CA ASN A 391 -0.10 1.84 -1.29
C ASN A 391 -1.56 1.76 -1.77
N TYR A 392 -2.49 2.46 -1.12
CA TYR A 392 -3.91 2.53 -1.52
C TYR A 392 -4.33 3.92 -2.02
N ALA A 393 -3.39 4.86 -2.03
CA ALA A 393 -3.67 6.23 -2.42
C ALA A 393 -3.95 6.32 -3.93
N ASP A 394 -4.88 7.20 -4.30
CA ASP A 394 -5.00 7.65 -5.69
C ASP A 394 -3.81 8.54 -6.05
N GLY A 395 -3.44 8.60 -7.33
CA GLY A 395 -2.35 9.46 -7.80
C GLY A 395 -2.58 10.95 -7.54
N SER A 396 -3.82 11.37 -7.30
CA SER A 396 -4.17 12.75 -6.92
C SER A 396 -4.06 13.06 -5.43
N GLN A 397 -3.93 12.05 -4.56
CA GLN A 397 -3.88 12.29 -3.12
C GLN A 397 -2.51 12.84 -2.69
N PRO A 398 -2.47 13.92 -1.86
CA PRO A 398 -1.23 14.58 -1.45
C PRO A 398 -0.56 13.81 -0.30
N VAL A 399 0.00 12.64 -0.62
CA VAL A 399 0.50 11.67 0.38
C VAL A 399 1.54 12.29 1.29
N TYR A 400 2.54 12.99 0.76
CA TYR A 400 3.65 13.50 1.58
C TYR A 400 3.25 14.74 2.38
N GLU A 401 2.47 15.62 1.77
CA GLU A 401 1.96 16.84 2.38
C GLU A 401 1.11 16.56 3.61
N ARG A 402 0.38 15.44 3.61
CA ARG A 402 -0.50 15.05 4.73
C ARG A 402 0.07 13.98 5.65
N SER A 403 0.93 13.09 5.14
CA SER A 403 1.44 11.93 5.90
C SER A 403 2.84 12.11 6.48
N VAL A 404 3.47 13.26 6.27
CA VAL A 404 4.79 13.59 6.81
C VAL A 404 4.74 15.00 7.41
N ILE A 405 5.13 15.14 8.67
CA ILE A 405 5.13 16.44 9.34
C ILE A 405 6.23 17.36 8.79
N PRO A 406 6.12 18.70 8.92
CA PRO A 406 7.09 19.65 8.34
C PRO A 406 8.57 19.32 8.59
N GLY A 407 8.95 19.03 9.85
CA GLY A 407 10.35 18.74 10.19
C GLY A 407 10.87 17.42 9.59
N ASP A 408 10.01 16.41 9.49
CA ASP A 408 10.37 15.14 8.85
C ASP A 408 10.47 15.31 7.33
N LEU A 409 9.61 16.14 6.73
CA LEU A 409 9.67 16.48 5.30
C LEU A 409 10.94 17.25 4.96
N GLU A 410 11.36 18.21 5.79
CA GLU A 410 12.63 18.91 5.62
C GLU A 410 13.81 17.93 5.61
N LYS A 411 13.87 17.02 6.58
CA LYS A 411 14.88 15.95 6.63
C LYS A 411 14.83 15.06 5.38
N MET A 412 13.64 14.68 4.93
CA MET A 412 13.46 13.89 3.70
C MET A 412 14.02 14.60 2.46
N LEU A 413 13.82 15.92 2.35
CA LEU A 413 14.35 16.75 1.27
C LEU A 413 15.88 16.89 1.35
N GLU A 414 16.44 17.04 2.56
CA GLU A 414 17.91 17.07 2.76
C GLU A 414 18.58 15.77 2.31
N VAL A 415 18.04 14.62 2.73
CA VAL A 415 18.54 13.31 2.31
C VAL A 415 18.43 13.16 0.79
N LYS A 416 17.30 13.58 0.19
CA LYS A 416 17.13 13.51 -1.26
C LYS A 416 18.20 14.30 -2.00
N LYS A 417 18.52 15.51 -1.53
CA LYS A 417 19.59 16.34 -2.10
C LYS A 417 20.98 15.69 -1.98
N ALA A 418 21.23 14.93 -0.91
CA ALA A 418 22.50 14.22 -0.73
C ALA A 418 22.67 13.04 -1.71
N TYR A 419 21.60 12.27 -1.94
CA TYR A 419 21.66 11.03 -2.75
C TYR A 419 21.23 11.21 -4.22
N ASP A 420 20.54 12.30 -4.56
CA ASP A 420 20.17 12.68 -5.93
C ASP A 420 20.36 14.20 -6.19
N PRO A 421 21.60 14.73 -6.11
CA PRO A 421 21.87 16.17 -6.23
C PRO A 421 21.53 16.77 -7.60
N ALA A 422 21.35 15.94 -8.63
CA ALA A 422 20.97 16.36 -9.98
C ALA A 422 19.45 16.23 -10.24
N GLU A 423 18.68 15.86 -9.21
CA GLU A 423 17.23 15.69 -9.25
C GLU A 423 16.78 14.77 -10.40
N ILE A 424 17.58 13.74 -10.68
CA ILE A 424 17.34 12.81 -11.79
C ILE A 424 16.01 12.10 -11.60
N PHE A 425 15.71 11.67 -10.38
CA PHE A 425 14.48 10.94 -10.09
C PHE A 425 13.24 11.83 -10.20
N ASP A 426 13.32 13.11 -9.86
CA ASP A 426 12.18 14.03 -10.06
C ASP A 426 11.97 14.37 -11.53
N ARG A 427 13.07 14.61 -12.25
CA ARG A 427 13.00 15.04 -13.63
C ARG A 427 12.60 13.91 -14.58
N LEU A 428 13.12 12.69 -14.34
CA LEU A 428 13.05 11.59 -15.30
C LEU A 428 12.17 10.42 -14.86
N TRP A 429 12.08 10.10 -13.56
CA TRP A 429 11.26 8.96 -13.10
C TRP A 429 9.79 9.38 -13.03
N ARG A 430 8.96 8.82 -13.92
CA ARG A 430 7.49 8.94 -13.93
C ARG A 430 6.81 7.86 -13.09
N GLY A 431 5.77 8.25 -12.38
CA GLY A 431 5.01 7.38 -11.49
C GLY A 431 5.47 7.46 -10.02
N GLY A 432 4.65 6.87 -9.15
CA GLY A 432 4.76 7.03 -7.70
C GLY A 432 4.48 8.46 -7.23
N TYR A 433 4.81 8.73 -5.98
CA TYR A 433 4.63 10.02 -5.32
C TYR A 433 5.97 10.74 -5.22
N LYS A 434 5.98 12.05 -5.45
CA LYS A 434 7.16 12.90 -5.31
C LYS A 434 7.03 13.76 -4.07
N LEU A 435 8.16 14.02 -3.41
CA LEU A 435 8.18 14.97 -2.30
C LEU A 435 7.81 16.38 -2.80
N PRO A 436 6.96 17.13 -2.08
CA PRO A 436 6.68 18.52 -2.40
C PRO A 436 7.94 19.38 -2.21
N VAL A 437 8.16 20.33 -3.11
CA VAL A 437 9.31 21.26 -3.07
C VAL A 437 8.79 22.70 -3.07
N GLY A 438 9.08 23.49 -2.02
CA GLY A 438 9.04 24.97 -1.96
C GLY A 438 7.80 25.74 -2.49
N ARG A 439 7.19 26.56 -1.62
CA ARG A 439 5.97 27.41 -1.74
C ARG A 439 4.61 26.70 -1.75
N ASP A 440 4.48 25.50 -2.31
CA ASP A 440 3.19 24.79 -2.26
C ASP A 440 2.89 24.23 -0.86
N TYR A 441 3.93 23.92 -0.08
CA TYR A 441 3.79 23.38 1.28
C TYR A 441 3.36 24.44 2.32
N MET A 442 3.92 25.65 2.26
CA MET A 442 3.60 26.72 3.23
C MET A 442 2.26 27.41 2.95
N SER A 443 1.73 27.31 1.73
CA SER A 443 0.45 27.95 1.37
C SER A 443 -0.76 27.12 1.77
N GLN A 444 -0.64 25.79 1.90
CA GLN A 444 -1.69 24.91 2.42
C GLN A 444 -1.81 24.98 3.95
N THR A 445 -0.69 25.01 4.68
CA THR A 445 -0.73 25.17 6.15
C THR A 445 -1.35 26.51 6.59
N ASP A 446 -1.21 27.57 5.78
CA ASP A 446 -1.83 28.88 6.04
C ASP A 446 -3.30 28.96 5.57
N ALA A 447 -3.73 28.10 4.64
CA ALA A 447 -5.11 28.01 4.18
C ALA A 447 -5.97 27.16 5.14
N ASP A 448 -5.41 26.06 5.66
CA ASP A 448 -6.10 25.19 6.63
C ASP A 448 -6.25 25.89 7.99
N ASN A 449 -5.24 26.64 8.45
CA ASN A 449 -5.35 27.45 9.68
C ASN A 449 -6.29 28.68 9.57
N LYS A 450 -6.71 29.06 8.36
CA LYS A 450 -7.68 30.16 8.17
C LYS A 450 -9.14 29.70 8.14
N HIS A 451 -9.38 28.39 8.07
CA HIS A 451 -10.72 27.82 8.20
C HIS A 451 -11.11 27.52 9.66
N ASP A 452 -10.17 27.64 10.61
CA ASP A 452 -10.39 27.44 12.05
C ASP A 452 -10.89 28.71 12.79
N GLU A 453 -11.12 29.84 12.10
CA GLU A 453 -11.64 31.09 12.70
C GLU A 453 -12.97 31.62 12.11
N LEU A 454 -13.79 30.79 11.44
CA LEU A 454 -15.13 31.21 10.99
C LEU A 454 -16.28 30.28 11.40
#